data_AF-A0A533TJD7-F1
#
_entry.id   AF-A0A533TJD7-F1
#
_cell.length_a   1.000
_cell.length_b   1.000
_cell.length_c   1.000
_cell.angle_alpha   90.00
_cell.angle_beta   90.00
_cell.angle_gamma   90.00
#
_symmetry.space_group_name_H-M   'P 1'
#
loop_
_entity.id
_entity.type
_entity.pdbx_description
1 polymer ?
#
loop_
_entity_poly.entity_id
_entity_poly.type
_entity_poly.pdbx_seq_one_letter_code
_entity_poly.pdbx_strand_id
1 'polypeptide(L)'
;MSSTKLSELKSKIAQLQKEADDIIKNERIAIIKEIKDKLDAYNITVEELQRKGKTAKSGVKSPAVIKFRKNEHEYWVGRGPKPGWVKDVEKRGESIEQYRVQE
;
A
#
# COMPACT_ATOMS: atom_id res chain seq x y z
N MET A 1 24.22 4.50 -37.71
CA MET A 1 24.38 5.75 -36.93
C MET A 1 23.42 5.86 -35.73
N SER A 2 22.26 5.20 -35.71
CA SER A 2 21.33 5.30 -34.57
C SER A 2 21.75 4.52 -33.31
N SER A 3 22.47 3.39 -33.47
CA SER A 3 22.92 2.57 -32.33
C SER A 3 24.00 3.23 -31.47
N THR A 4 24.90 4.00 -32.11
CA THR A 4 25.92 4.78 -31.40
C THR A 4 25.27 5.90 -30.59
N LYS A 5 24.29 6.61 -31.16
CA LYS A 5 23.56 7.68 -30.46
C LYS A 5 22.80 7.17 -29.22
N LEU A 6 22.17 5.99 -29.32
CA LEU A 6 21.51 5.35 -28.19
C LEU A 6 22.50 4.99 -27.07
N SER A 7 23.68 4.49 -27.43
CA SER A 7 24.72 4.12 -26.48
C SER A 7 25.27 5.34 -25.74
N GLU A 8 25.53 6.44 -26.47
CA GLU A 8 25.95 7.72 -25.87
C GLU A 8 24.89 8.29 -24.90
N LEU A 9 23.61 8.22 -25.27
CA LEU A 9 22.51 8.66 -24.40
C LEU A 9 22.45 7.82 -23.11
N LYS A 10 22.60 6.49 -23.22
CA LYS A 10 22.63 5.60 -22.04
C LYS A 10 23.79 5.92 -21.11
N SER A 11 25.00 6.14 -21.65
CA SER A 11 26.15 6.54 -20.84
C SER A 11 25.93 7.86 -20.12
N LYS A 12 25.31 8.85 -20.79
CA LYS A 12 24.98 10.13 -20.18
C LYS A 12 23.93 10.00 -19.07
N ILE A 13 22.92 9.15 -19.26
CA ILE A 13 21.93 8.84 -18.20
C ILE A 13 22.61 8.23 -16.98
N ALA A 14 23.50 7.24 -17.19
CA ALA A 14 24.22 6.59 -16.09
C ALA A 14 25.10 7.58 -15.32
N GLN A 15 25.76 8.50 -16.03
CA GLN A 15 26.56 9.54 -15.39
C GLN A 15 25.69 10.49 -14.57
N LEU A 16 24.59 11.00 -15.14
CA LEU A 16 23.66 11.90 -14.44
C LEU A 16 23.02 11.23 -13.22
N GLN A 17 22.69 9.94 -13.31
CA GLN A 17 22.19 9.16 -12.17
C GLN A 17 23.23 9.10 -11.05
N LYS A 18 24.49 8.78 -11.39
CA LYS A 18 25.57 8.74 -10.41
C LYS A 18 25.80 10.11 -9.75
N GLU A 19 25.73 11.20 -10.51
CA GLU A 19 25.84 12.56 -9.96
C GLU A 19 24.67 12.87 -9.01
N ALA A 20 23.44 12.48 -9.37
CA ALA A 20 22.28 12.65 -8.50
C ALA A 20 22.41 11.85 -7.18
N ASP A 21 22.86 10.60 -7.26
CA ASP A 21 23.10 9.76 -6.08
C ASP A 21 24.18 10.35 -5.16
N ASP A 22 25.26 10.93 -5.72
CA ASP A 22 26.31 11.55 -4.93
C ASP A 22 25.82 12.81 -4.21
N ILE A 23 25.03 13.65 -4.90
CA ILE A 23 24.36 14.82 -4.29
C ILE A 23 23.47 14.38 -3.13
N ILE A 24 22.58 13.40 -3.36
CA ILE A 24 21.69 12.87 -2.32
C ILE A 24 22.49 12.34 -1.14
N LYS A 25 23.59 11.63 -1.38
CA LYS A 25 24.44 11.08 -0.32
C LYS A 25 25.05 12.19 0.53
N ASN A 26 25.60 13.23 -0.10
CA ASN A 26 26.21 14.36 0.59
C ASN A 26 25.19 15.17 1.38
N GLU A 27 24.03 15.49 0.78
CA GLU A 27 22.93 16.17 1.45
C GLU A 27 22.41 15.34 2.64
N ARG A 28 22.24 14.03 2.46
CA ARG A 28 21.80 13.14 3.52
C ARG A 28 22.75 13.12 4.71
N ILE A 29 24.06 13.16 4.49
CA ILE A 29 25.05 13.24 5.57
C ILE A 29 24.90 14.56 6.34
N ALA A 30 24.75 15.68 5.62
CA ALA A 30 24.54 16.99 6.23
C ALA A 30 23.24 17.03 7.06
N ILE A 31 22.13 16.52 6.52
CA ILE A 31 20.84 16.44 7.20
C ILE A 31 20.91 15.54 8.44
N ILE A 32 21.55 14.37 8.34
CA ILE A 32 21.72 13.47 9.49
C ILE A 32 22.49 14.17 10.61
N LYS A 33 23.53 14.94 10.28
CA LYS A 33 24.26 15.73 11.27
C LYS A 33 23.36 16.76 11.94
N GLU A 34 22.63 17.54 11.15
CA GLU A 34 21.69 18.54 11.68
C GLU A 34 20.60 17.93 12.59
N ILE A 35 20.05 16.77 12.20
CA ILE A 35 19.09 16.05 13.05
C ILE A 35 19.74 15.61 14.36
N LYS A 36 20.97 15.09 14.34
CA LYS A 36 21.68 14.69 15.55
C LYS A 36 21.95 15.86 16.49
N ASP A 37 22.41 17.00 15.97
CA ASP A 37 22.58 18.23 16.74
C ASP A 37 21.26 18.69 17.37
N LYS A 38 20.16 18.65 16.62
CA LYS A 38 18.82 18.97 17.15
C LYS A 38 18.36 17.97 18.21
N LEU A 39 18.60 16.67 18.01
CA LEU A 39 18.24 15.64 19.00
C LEU A 39 18.96 15.88 20.33
N ASP A 40 20.26 16.21 20.30
CA ASP A 40 21.05 16.53 21.49
C ASP A 40 20.58 17.83 22.16
N ALA A 41 20.40 18.91 21.40
CA ALA A 41 20.00 20.22 21.91
C ALA A 41 18.64 20.21 22.64
N TYR A 42 17.71 19.37 22.20
CA TYR A 42 16.39 19.24 22.80
C TYR A 42 16.26 17.98 23.69
N ASN A 43 17.34 17.23 23.90
CA ASN A 43 17.34 15.97 24.64
C ASN A 43 16.25 14.98 24.17
N ILE A 44 16.00 14.96 22.85
CA ILE A 44 15.04 14.08 22.18
C ILE A 44 15.75 12.76 21.87
N THR A 45 15.11 11.64 22.21
CA THR A 45 15.65 10.33 21.85
C THR A 45 15.13 9.90 20.48
N VAL A 46 15.90 9.06 19.78
CA VAL A 46 15.47 8.50 18.48
C VAL A 46 14.14 7.73 18.60
N GLU A 47 13.86 7.16 19.77
CA GLU A 47 12.61 6.46 20.08
C GLU A 47 11.38 7.39 20.06
N GLU A 48 11.55 8.67 20.40
CA GLU A 48 10.47 9.66 20.36
C GLU A 48 10.12 10.08 18.92
N LEU A 49 11.12 10.08 18.02
CA LEU A 49 10.91 10.30 16.59
C LEU A 49 10.22 9.11 15.89
N GLN A 50 10.27 7.92 16.50
CA GLN A 50 9.57 6.76 15.93
C GLN A 50 8.07 7.00 16.04
N ARG A 51 7.38 7.07 14.90
CA ARG A 51 5.92 6.96 14.89
C ARG A 51 5.56 5.65 15.58
N LYS A 52 4.97 5.73 16.79
CA LYS A 52 4.22 4.64 17.42
C LYS A 52 2.98 4.34 16.58
N GLY A 53 3.18 3.81 15.37
CA GLY A 53 2.14 3.12 14.65
C GLY A 53 1.78 1.91 15.49
N LYS A 54 0.55 1.86 16.00
CA LYS A 54 -0.01 0.60 16.48
C LYS A 54 0.25 -0.42 15.37
N THR A 55 1.10 -1.40 15.63
CA THR A 55 1.21 -2.59 14.79
C THR A 55 -0.13 -3.29 14.89
N ALA A 56 -1.08 -2.86 14.06
CA ALA A 56 -2.22 -3.69 13.74
C ALA A 56 -1.59 -4.97 13.19
N LYS A 57 -1.73 -6.07 13.95
CA LYS A 57 -1.39 -7.40 13.47
C LYS A 57 -2.18 -7.61 12.18
N SER A 58 -1.57 -7.29 11.05
CA SER A 58 -2.04 -7.73 9.74
C SER A 58 -1.70 -9.20 9.66
N GLY A 59 -2.49 -10.03 10.35
CA GLY A 59 -2.65 -11.40 9.92
C GLY A 59 -3.12 -11.32 8.47
N VAL A 60 -2.41 -11.98 7.57
CA VAL A 60 -2.80 -12.13 6.17
C VAL A 60 -4.22 -12.69 6.18
N LYS A 61 -5.22 -11.83 6.01
CA LYS A 61 -6.60 -12.25 5.85
C LYS A 61 -6.68 -12.80 4.43
N SER A 62 -6.78 -14.12 4.30
CA SER A 62 -7.13 -14.75 3.03
C SER A 62 -8.33 -14.00 2.42
N PRO A 63 -8.30 -13.66 1.12
CA PRO A 63 -9.41 -12.98 0.48
C PRO A 63 -10.68 -13.80 0.70
N ALA A 64 -11.69 -13.18 1.29
CA ALA A 64 -12.94 -13.87 1.60
C ALA A 64 -13.65 -14.21 0.28
N VAL A 65 -13.82 -15.51 0.02
CA VAL A 65 -14.54 -16.03 -1.15
C VAL A 65 -15.97 -15.46 -1.15
N ILE A 66 -16.39 -14.88 -2.27
CA ILE A 66 -17.73 -14.35 -2.46
C ILE A 66 -18.70 -15.53 -2.52
N LYS A 67 -19.55 -15.69 -1.50
CA LYS A 67 -20.49 -16.81 -1.40
C LYS A 67 -21.80 -16.54 -2.16
N PHE A 68 -22.26 -15.29 -2.17
CA PHE A 68 -23.50 -14.87 -2.83
C PHE A 68 -23.28 -13.59 -3.65
N ARG A 69 -23.84 -13.51 -4.87
CA ARG A 69 -23.72 -12.36 -5.78
C ARG A 69 -25.05 -12.10 -6.48
N LYS A 70 -25.54 -10.86 -6.38
CA LYS A 70 -26.75 -10.39 -7.08
C LYS A 70 -26.42 -9.66 -8.38
N ASN A 71 -25.34 -8.86 -8.39
CA ASN A 71 -24.79 -8.22 -9.58
C ASN A 71 -23.28 -7.95 -9.39
N GLU A 72 -22.64 -7.17 -10.28
CA GLU A 72 -21.21 -6.87 -10.18
C GLU A 72 -20.82 -6.05 -8.95
N HIS A 73 -21.72 -5.25 -8.41
CA HIS A 73 -21.46 -4.37 -7.28
C HIS A 73 -22.09 -4.86 -5.96
N GLU A 74 -23.06 -5.78 -6.04
CA GLU A 74 -23.79 -6.33 -4.89
C GLU A 74 -23.43 -7.81 -4.68
N TYR A 75 -22.54 -8.06 -3.73
CA TYR A 75 -22.14 -9.40 -3.32
C TYR A 75 -22.00 -9.51 -1.80
N TRP A 76 -22.03 -10.74 -1.29
CA TRP A 76 -21.90 -11.05 0.12
C TRP A 76 -21.09 -12.32 0.33
N VAL A 77 -20.07 -12.24 1.17
CA VAL A 77 -19.17 -13.36 1.51
C VAL A 77 -19.81 -14.38 2.46
N GLY A 78 -21.07 -14.18 2.85
CA GLY A 78 -21.78 -15.03 3.82
C GLY A 78 -21.24 -14.92 5.26
N ARG A 79 -20.34 -13.97 5.52
CA ARG A 79 -19.81 -13.61 6.84
C ARG A 79 -20.06 -12.12 7.11
N GLY A 80 -20.32 -11.78 8.37
CA GLY A 80 -20.59 -10.40 8.79
C GLY A 80 -22.03 -9.94 8.52
N PRO A 81 -22.32 -8.64 8.66
CA PRO A 81 -23.67 -8.10 8.53
C PRO A 81 -24.26 -8.35 7.14
N LYS A 82 -25.52 -8.79 7.08
CA LYS A 82 -26.26 -9.00 5.84
C LYS A 82 -26.48 -7.66 5.11
N PRO A 83 -26.08 -7.52 3.84
CA PRO A 83 -26.34 -6.32 3.04
C PRO A 83 -27.84 -6.17 2.73
N GLY A 84 -28.25 -4.95 2.37
CA GLY A 84 -29.66 -4.60 2.18
C GLY A 84 -30.40 -5.51 1.18
N TRP A 85 -29.75 -5.88 0.09
CA TRP A 85 -30.34 -6.76 -0.91
C TRP A 85 -30.61 -8.18 -0.40
N VAL A 86 -29.77 -8.71 0.50
CA VAL A 86 -30.01 -10.03 1.11
C VAL A 86 -31.27 -9.98 1.98
N LYS A 87 -31.43 -8.92 2.75
CA LYS A 87 -32.64 -8.70 3.57
C LYS A 87 -33.88 -8.54 2.71
N ASP A 88 -33.75 -7.90 1.55
CA ASP A 88 -34.83 -7.71 0.60
C ASP A 88 -35.26 -9.04 -0.05
N VAL A 89 -34.30 -9.89 -0.44
CA VAL A 89 -34.54 -11.27 -0.91
C VAL A 89 -35.27 -12.09 0.16
N GLU A 90 -34.79 -12.07 1.41
CA GLU A 90 -35.44 -12.76 2.53
C GLU A 90 -36.86 -12.22 2.79
N LYS A 91 -37.07 -10.90 2.66
CA LYS A 91 -38.37 -10.26 2.83
C LYS A 91 -39.36 -10.63 1.72
N ARG A 92 -38.87 -10.85 0.50
CA ARG A 92 -39.70 -11.34 -0.63
C ARG A 92 -40.03 -12.84 -0.52
N GLY A 93 -39.54 -13.52 0.51
CA GLY A 93 -39.73 -14.97 0.69
C GLY A 93 -38.88 -15.82 -0.26
N GLU A 94 -37.91 -15.20 -0.92
CA GLU A 94 -36.99 -15.87 -1.84
C GLU A 94 -35.78 -16.43 -1.07
N SER A 95 -35.25 -17.56 -1.55
CA SER A 95 -34.05 -18.14 -0.94
C SER A 95 -32.80 -17.44 -1.45
N ILE A 96 -31.97 -16.93 -0.54
CA ILE A 96 -30.65 -16.35 -0.85
C ILE A 96 -29.72 -17.34 -1.56
N GLU A 97 -29.99 -18.64 -1.46
CA GLU A 97 -29.23 -19.69 -2.13
C GLU A 97 -29.31 -19.60 -3.66
N GLN A 98 -30.33 -18.96 -4.22
CA GLN A 98 -30.42 -18.71 -5.67
C GLN A 98 -29.33 -17.74 -6.17
N TYR A 99 -28.79 -16.91 -5.27
CA TYR A 99 -27.71 -15.97 -5.56
C TYR A 99 -26.34 -16.55 -5.21
N ARG A 100 -26.25 -17.83 -4.87
CA ARG A 100 -24.98 -18.48 -4.51
C ARG A 100 -24.10 -18.57 -5.74
N VAL A 101 -22.87 -18.08 -5.62
CA VAL A 101 -21.85 -18.28 -6.65
C VAL A 101 -21.44 -19.76 -6.58
N GLN A 102 -21.64 -20.50 -7.67
CA GLN A 102 -20.99 -21.80 -7.84
C GLN A 102 -19.55 -21.51 -8.27
N GLU A 103 -18.58 -22.02 -7.51
CA GLU A 103 -17.16 -21.94 -7.86
C GLU A 103 -16.85 -22.73 -9.14
#